data_AF-X1HYU5-F1
#
_entry.id   AF-X1HYU5-F1
#
_cell.length_a   1.000
_cell.length_b   1.000
_cell.length_c   1.000
_cell.angle_alpha   90.00
_cell.angle_beta   90.00
_cell.angle_gamma   90.00
#
_symmetry.space_group_name_H-M   'P 1'
#
loop_
_entity.id
_entity.type
_entity.pdbx_description
1 polymer ?
#
loop_
_entity_poly.entity_id
_entity_poly.type
_entity_poly.pdbx_seq_one_letter_code
_entity_poly.pdbx_strand_id
1 'polypeptide(L)'
;MPYYQDNHIRIFNKDCRHMDELPDESVQCVVTSPPYFGLRKYSGEQELIWGDNHCEHKWGIKPKTVRHSKIWASNSPIENRPPEKQLSVSQGNFCSLCGAWRGAYGLEPTPEMYIEHTIEILREIKRVLRPDGVVFWNIGDSYAQAKGHGHWETRGGKGDEQGQKV
;
A
#
# COMPACT_ATOMS: atom_id res chain seq x y z
N MET A 1 13.18 3.42 -22.50
CA MET A 1 12.31 3.96 -23.57
C MET A 1 10.88 4.00 -23.05
N PRO A 2 10.11 5.04 -23.36
CA PRO A 2 8.70 5.10 -22.96
C PRO A 2 7.89 4.02 -23.67
N TYR A 3 6.83 3.56 -23.01
CA TYR A 3 5.83 2.67 -23.61
C TYR A 3 5.04 3.38 -24.71
N TYR A 4 4.76 4.67 -24.51
CA TYR A 4 4.11 5.54 -25.48
C TYR A 4 4.67 6.96 -25.38
N GLN A 5 4.81 7.64 -26.52
CA GLN A 5 5.26 9.04 -26.56
C GLN A 5 4.67 9.79 -27.74
N ASP A 6 4.22 11.02 -27.49
CA ASP A 6 3.96 12.05 -28.48
C ASP A 6 4.60 13.39 -28.05
N ASN A 7 4.17 14.52 -28.63
CA ASN A 7 4.71 15.85 -28.35
C ASN A 7 4.38 16.37 -26.94
N HIS A 8 3.37 15.83 -26.27
CA HIS A 8 2.84 16.31 -25.00
C HIS A 8 2.87 15.24 -23.90
N ILE A 9 2.81 13.96 -24.26
CA ILE A 9 2.57 12.85 -23.35
C ILE A 9 3.71 11.84 -23.49
N ARG A 10 4.19 11.37 -22.34
CA ARG A 10 5.07 10.19 -22.23
C ARG A 10 4.48 9.25 -21.19
N ILE A 11 4.34 7.98 -21.54
CA ILE A 11 3.86 6.92 -20.65
C ILE A 11 5.00 5.95 -20.41
N PHE A 12 5.29 5.67 -19.15
CA PHE A 12 6.28 4.67 -18.74
C PHE A 12 5.56 3.56 -17.98
N ASN A 13 5.76 2.30 -18.39
CA ASN A 13 5.30 1.13 -17.65
C ASN A 13 6.48 0.61 -16.82
N LYS A 14 6.68 1.21 -15.65
CA LYS A 14 7.85 1.01 -14.79
C LYS A 14 7.49 1.16 -13.32
N ASP A 15 8.41 0.73 -12.47
CA ASP A 15 8.39 0.96 -11.03
C ASP A 15 8.63 2.44 -10.72
N CYS A 16 7.71 3.10 -10.03
CA CYS A 16 7.81 4.53 -9.70
C CYS A 16 8.82 4.85 -8.60
N ARG A 17 9.44 3.83 -7.98
CA ARG A 17 10.59 4.00 -7.08
C ARG A 17 11.87 4.37 -7.83
N HIS A 18 11.88 4.21 -9.16
CA HIS A 18 13.00 4.51 -10.04
C HIS A 18 12.50 5.25 -11.30
N MET A 19 12.53 6.58 -11.26
CA MET A 19 12.09 7.47 -12.34
C MET A 19 13.31 8.12 -13.04
N ASP A 20 14.31 7.32 -13.40
CA ASP A 20 15.58 7.80 -13.97
C ASP A 20 15.40 8.62 -15.26
N GLU A 21 14.29 8.46 -15.98
CA GLU A 21 13.96 9.24 -17.18
C GLU A 21 13.52 10.68 -16.90
N LEU A 22 13.22 11.00 -15.63
CA LEU A 22 12.86 12.33 -15.18
C LEU A 22 14.08 12.97 -14.52
N PRO A 23 14.56 14.12 -15.02
CA PRO A 23 15.60 14.88 -14.36
C PRO A 23 15.16 15.33 -12.97
N ASP A 24 16.14 15.57 -12.10
CA ASP A 24 15.91 16.22 -10.81
C ASP A 24 15.19 17.56 -11.02
N GLU A 25 14.28 17.90 -10.09
CA GLU A 25 13.56 19.18 -10.09
C GLU A 25 12.92 19.54 -11.45
N SER A 26 12.34 18.56 -12.16
CA SER A 26 11.72 18.75 -13.48
C SER A 26 10.20 18.75 -13.47
N VAL A 27 9.57 18.32 -12.38
CA VAL A 27 8.11 18.15 -12.26
C VAL A 27 7.50 19.24 -11.39
N GLN A 28 6.46 19.91 -11.91
CA GLN A 28 5.75 20.97 -11.19
C GLN A 28 4.63 20.44 -10.29
N CYS A 29 3.96 19.36 -10.70
CA CYS A 29 2.79 18.83 -10.04
C CYS A 29 2.78 17.31 -10.14
N VAL A 30 2.58 16.64 -9.00
CA VAL A 30 2.33 15.21 -8.93
C VAL A 30 0.92 14.99 -8.41
N VAL A 31 0.15 14.17 -9.10
CA VAL A 31 -1.19 13.75 -8.68
C VAL A 31 -1.19 12.24 -8.64
N THR A 32 -1.46 11.65 -7.48
CA THR A 32 -1.43 10.20 -7.31
C THR A 32 -2.47 9.72 -6.30
N SER A 33 -2.92 8.49 -6.52
CA SER A 33 -3.79 7.72 -5.63
C SER A 33 -3.14 6.34 -5.43
N PRO A 34 -2.16 6.20 -4.53
CA PRO A 34 -1.46 4.94 -4.31
C PRO A 34 -2.45 3.84 -3.87
N PRO A 35 -2.06 2.55 -3.96
CA PRO A 35 -2.77 1.47 -3.28
C PRO A 35 -2.98 1.77 -1.80
N TYR A 36 -4.22 1.71 -1.33
CA TYR A 36 -4.52 1.92 0.09
C TYR A 36 -4.14 0.68 0.89
N PHE A 37 -3.59 0.89 2.08
CA PHE A 37 -3.14 -0.18 2.95
C PHE A 37 -4.26 -1.21 3.21
N GLY A 38 -3.93 -2.49 3.05
CA GLY A 38 -4.76 -3.65 3.35
C GLY A 38 -6.03 -3.81 2.54
N LEU A 39 -6.23 -3.07 1.44
CA LEU A 39 -7.49 -3.08 0.70
C LEU A 39 -7.52 -4.00 -0.52
N ARG A 40 -6.81 -3.64 -1.60
CA ARG A 40 -7.00 -4.29 -2.91
C ARG A 40 -5.70 -4.89 -3.42
N LYS A 41 -5.80 -6.12 -3.93
CA LYS A 41 -4.82 -6.72 -4.84
C LYS A 41 -5.39 -6.65 -6.25
N TYR A 42 -4.66 -6.05 -7.20
CA TYR A 42 -5.09 -6.03 -8.58
C TYR A 42 -4.47 -7.21 -9.35
N SER A 43 -5.06 -7.53 -10.51
CA SER A 43 -4.53 -8.57 -11.38
C SER A 43 -3.21 -8.15 -12.03
N GLY A 44 -2.38 -9.13 -12.36
CA GLY A 44 -1.07 -8.92 -12.97
C GLY A 44 0.09 -9.09 -11.99
N GLU A 45 1.30 -8.85 -12.49
CA GLU A 45 2.52 -8.92 -11.69
C GLU A 45 2.64 -7.67 -10.83
N GLN A 46 2.48 -7.85 -9.51
CA GLN A 46 2.53 -6.75 -8.52
C GLN A 46 3.56 -7.01 -7.42
N GLU A 47 4.23 -8.16 -7.43
CA GLU A 47 5.22 -8.48 -6.42
C GLU A 47 6.49 -7.66 -6.67
N LEU A 48 6.78 -6.78 -5.72
CA LEU A 48 7.99 -5.99 -5.67
C LEU A 48 8.86 -6.50 -4.52
N ILE A 49 10.16 -6.27 -4.63
CA ILE A 49 11.10 -6.47 -3.52
C ILE A 49 11.35 -5.11 -2.88
N TRP A 50 11.23 -5.06 -1.57
CA TRP A 50 11.40 -3.88 -0.73
C TRP A 50 12.53 -4.12 0.27
N GLY A 51 13.45 -3.16 0.39
CA GLY A 51 14.66 -3.30 1.20
C GLY A 51 15.92 -3.51 0.35
N ASP A 52 16.91 -4.21 0.91
CA ASP A 52 18.28 -4.26 0.38
C ASP A 52 18.39 -4.83 -1.04
N ASN A 53 18.73 -3.96 -2.00
CA ASN A 53 18.92 -4.27 -3.42
C ASN A 53 20.24 -5.01 -3.74
N HIS A 54 21.13 -5.18 -2.76
CA HIS A 54 22.42 -5.84 -2.93
C HIS A 54 22.43 -7.29 -2.43
N CYS A 55 21.30 -7.78 -1.92
CA CYS A 55 21.16 -9.15 -1.45
C CYS A 55 20.69 -10.09 -2.56
N GLU A 56 21.23 -11.30 -2.65
CA GLU A 56 20.73 -12.34 -3.58
C GLU A 56 19.33 -12.86 -3.21
N HIS A 57 18.82 -12.47 -2.04
CA HIS A 57 17.57 -12.86 -1.42
C HIS A 57 17.29 -14.36 -1.30
N LYS A 58 16.97 -14.80 -0.07
CA LYS A 58 16.51 -16.18 0.18
C LYS A 58 15.15 -16.18 0.88
N TRP A 59 14.13 -16.56 0.12
CA TRP A 59 12.72 -16.60 0.53
C TRP A 59 12.34 -17.96 1.10
N GLY A 60 11.24 -18.03 1.86
CA GLY A 60 10.64 -19.31 2.26
C GLY A 60 11.34 -20.06 3.41
N ILE A 61 12.35 -19.48 4.05
CA ILE A 61 13.02 -20.14 5.17
C ILE A 61 12.23 -19.85 6.46
N LYS A 62 11.64 -20.88 7.06
CA LYS A 62 11.10 -20.80 8.42
C LYS A 62 12.24 -20.34 9.34
N PRO A 63 12.16 -19.18 10.01
CA PRO A 63 13.15 -18.87 11.03
C PRO A 63 13.06 -19.97 12.10
N LYS A 64 14.19 -20.61 12.42
CA LYS A 64 14.30 -21.33 13.70
C LYS A 64 13.97 -20.29 14.76
N THR A 65 12.93 -20.54 15.54
CA THR A 65 12.42 -19.69 16.64
C THR A 65 13.50 -18.79 17.25
N VAL A 66 13.64 -17.57 16.74
CA VAL A 66 14.47 -16.56 17.38
C VAL A 66 13.58 -15.89 18.41
N ARG A 67 13.75 -16.24 19.68
CA ARG A 67 13.20 -15.46 20.79
C ARG A 67 13.85 -14.08 20.71
N HIS A 68 13.16 -13.10 20.15
CA HIS A 68 13.58 -11.71 20.31
C HIS A 68 13.38 -11.33 21.78
N SER A 69 14.44 -11.44 22.57
CA SER A 69 14.59 -10.67 23.80
C SER A 69 14.84 -9.22 23.42
N LYS A 70 13.78 -8.44 23.17
CA LYS A 70 13.90 -6.97 23.16
C LYS A 70 13.38 -6.43 24.49
N ILE A 71 14.36 -6.20 25.36
CA ILE A 71 14.34 -5.25 26.46
C ILE A 71 13.98 -3.88 25.86
N TRP A 72 12.78 -3.39 26.14
CA TRP A 72 12.48 -1.97 26.12
C TRP A 72 11.52 -1.72 27.29
N ALA A 73 12.04 -1.07 28.33
CA ALA A 73 11.32 -0.79 29.55
C ALA A 73 10.22 0.25 29.25
N SER A 74 8.98 -0.22 29.13
CA SER A 74 7.80 0.61 29.38
C SER A 74 7.18 0.12 30.69
N ASN A 75 7.12 1.00 31.70
CA ASN A 75 6.56 0.72 33.02
C ASN A 75 5.02 0.71 32.98
N SER A 76 4.43 -0.23 32.23
CA SER A 76 2.99 -0.46 32.24
C SER A 76 2.67 -1.88 32.72
N PRO A 77 1.75 -2.04 33.71
CA PRO A 77 1.37 -3.36 34.22
C PRO A 77 0.83 -4.25 33.09
N ILE A 78 1.36 -5.48 33.03
CA ILE A 78 1.16 -6.47 31.96
C ILE A 78 -0.29 -7.00 31.88
N GLU A 79 -1.14 -6.70 32.86
CA GLU A 79 -2.36 -7.47 33.12
C GLU A 79 -3.55 -7.15 32.20
N ASN A 80 -3.51 -6.06 31.40
CA ASN A 80 -4.68 -5.59 30.64
C ASN A 80 -4.43 -5.32 29.14
N ARG A 81 -3.35 -5.88 28.55
CA ARG A 81 -3.16 -5.73 27.09
C ARG A 81 -4.05 -6.74 26.36
N PRO A 82 -4.98 -6.32 25.48
CA PRO A 82 -5.71 -7.26 24.64
C PRO A 82 -4.69 -8.06 23.82
N PRO A 83 -4.93 -9.36 23.55
CA PRO A 83 -4.01 -10.15 22.74
C PRO A 83 -3.85 -9.44 21.40
N GLU A 84 -2.63 -8.99 21.12
CA GLU A 84 -2.26 -8.49 19.80
C GLU A 84 -2.69 -9.56 18.80
N LYS A 85 -3.58 -9.21 17.88
CA LYS A 85 -3.91 -10.10 16.77
C LYS A 85 -2.58 -10.41 16.09
N GLN A 86 -2.08 -11.62 16.28
CA GLN A 86 -1.02 -12.16 15.45
C GLN A 86 -1.57 -12.19 14.03
N LEU A 87 -1.35 -11.09 13.29
CA LEU A 87 -1.41 -11.12 11.85
C LEU A 87 -0.46 -12.25 11.46
N SER A 88 -1.01 -13.31 10.87
CA SER A 88 -0.22 -14.43 10.39
C SER A 88 0.63 -13.91 9.24
N VAL A 89 1.77 -13.31 9.56
CA VAL A 89 2.74 -12.83 8.59
C VAL A 89 3.12 -14.06 7.77
N SER A 90 2.80 -14.06 6.47
CA SER A 90 3.17 -15.15 5.58
C SER A 90 4.69 -15.21 5.54
N GLN A 91 5.28 -16.07 6.37
CA GLN A 91 6.73 -16.16 6.65
C GLN A 91 7.58 -16.35 5.39
N GLY A 92 6.98 -16.71 4.25
CA GLY A 92 7.67 -16.85 2.96
C GLY A 92 8.05 -15.54 2.27
N ASN A 93 7.47 -14.41 2.66
CA ASN A 93 7.64 -13.13 1.97
C ASN A 93 8.80 -12.29 2.52
N PHE A 94 9.51 -12.75 3.54
CA PHE A 94 10.69 -12.07 4.07
C PHE A 94 11.97 -12.80 3.67
N CYS A 95 12.97 -12.03 3.29
CA CYS A 95 14.30 -12.52 2.99
C CYS A 95 14.98 -12.90 4.30
N SER A 96 15.42 -14.14 4.39
CA SER A 96 16.15 -14.67 5.55
C SER A 96 17.56 -14.10 5.75
N LEU A 97 18.11 -13.41 4.74
CA LEU A 97 19.47 -12.87 4.77
C LEU A 97 19.50 -11.39 5.19
N CYS A 98 18.63 -10.56 4.61
CA CYS A 98 18.64 -9.11 4.81
C CYS A 98 17.35 -8.54 5.41
N GLY A 99 16.30 -9.34 5.57
CA GLY A 99 14.99 -8.87 6.05
C GLY A 99 14.15 -8.13 5.01
N ALA A 100 14.62 -8.00 3.76
CA ALA A 100 13.82 -7.46 2.66
C ALA A 100 12.47 -8.18 2.54
N TRP A 101 11.43 -7.46 2.15
CA TRP A 101 10.09 -8.00 1.98
C TRP A 101 9.73 -8.10 0.50
N ARG A 102 9.07 -9.19 0.11
CA ARG A 102 8.52 -9.39 -1.23
C ARG A 102 7.00 -9.34 -1.19
N GLY A 103 6.42 -8.38 -1.91
CA GLY A 103 4.97 -8.24 -2.00
C GLY A 103 4.56 -6.97 -2.72
N ALA A 104 3.24 -6.81 -2.88
CA ALA A 104 2.66 -5.66 -3.55
C ALA A 104 2.51 -4.46 -2.61
N TYR A 105 2.79 -3.26 -3.13
CA TYR A 105 2.56 -2.01 -2.40
C TYR A 105 1.10 -1.91 -1.93
N GLY A 106 0.89 -1.58 -0.65
CA GLY A 106 -0.43 -1.53 -0.02
C GLY A 106 -0.89 -2.87 0.58
N LEU A 107 -0.15 -3.96 0.39
CA LEU A 107 -0.41 -5.28 1.00
C LEU A 107 0.68 -5.70 1.99
N GLU A 108 1.35 -4.72 2.57
CA GLU A 108 2.37 -4.95 3.59
C GLU A 108 1.78 -5.65 4.82
N PRO A 109 2.59 -6.41 5.57
CA PRO A 109 2.14 -7.08 6.78
C PRO A 109 1.73 -6.12 7.90
N THR A 110 2.27 -4.90 7.91
CA THR A 110 2.03 -3.90 8.96
C THR A 110 1.87 -2.50 8.35
N PRO A 111 1.09 -1.60 8.97
CA PRO A 111 0.99 -0.20 8.55
C PRO A 111 2.34 0.50 8.54
N GLU A 112 3.23 0.18 9.48
CA GLU A 112 4.56 0.76 9.60
C GLU A 112 5.40 0.47 8.34
N MET A 113 5.40 -0.78 7.88
CA MET A 113 6.07 -1.14 6.62
C MET A 113 5.47 -0.42 5.41
N TYR A 114 4.14 -0.29 5.36
CA TYR A 114 3.49 0.48 4.29
C TYR A 114 3.95 1.93 4.29
N ILE A 115 4.12 2.56 5.46
CA ILE A 115 4.65 3.92 5.59
C ILE A 115 6.12 3.97 5.15
N GLU A 116 6.95 3.01 5.56
CA GLU A 116 8.36 2.92 5.14
C GLU A 116 8.50 2.87 3.61
N HIS A 117 7.75 1.97 2.97
CA HIS A 117 7.69 1.84 1.51
C HIS A 117 7.11 3.08 0.83
N THR A 118 6.11 3.71 1.44
CA THR A 118 5.57 4.99 0.96
C THR A 118 6.64 6.08 0.96
N ILE A 119 7.49 6.13 1.99
CA ILE A 119 8.60 7.09 2.07
C ILE A 119 9.65 6.82 0.97
N GLU A 120 9.92 5.56 0.61
CA GLU A 120 10.79 5.24 -0.53
C GLU A 120 10.28 5.89 -1.83
N ILE A 121 8.99 5.75 -2.12
CA ILE A 121 8.36 6.38 -3.29
C ILE A 121 8.38 7.91 -3.18
N LEU A 122 8.06 8.46 -2.01
CA LEU A 122 8.04 9.90 -1.79
C LEU A 122 9.42 10.55 -1.92
N ARG A 123 10.50 9.84 -1.59
CA ARG A 123 11.87 10.31 -1.83
C ARG A 123 12.16 10.47 -3.32
N GLU A 124 11.74 9.50 -4.13
CA GLU A 124 11.91 9.57 -5.58
C GLU A 124 11.03 10.66 -6.20
N ILE A 125 9.79 10.82 -5.73
CA ILE A 125 8.94 11.96 -6.08
C ILE A 125 9.63 13.28 -5.70
N LYS A 126 10.21 13.37 -4.50
CA LYS A 126 10.86 14.59 -4.04
C LYS A 126 12.09 14.96 -4.89
N ARG A 127 12.84 13.97 -5.38
CA ARG A 127 13.97 14.18 -6.30
C ARG A 127 13.52 14.88 -7.58
N VAL A 128 12.47 14.38 -8.22
CA VAL A 128 11.98 14.93 -9.50
C VAL A 128 11.14 16.20 -9.33
N LEU A 129 10.60 16.46 -8.14
CA LEU A 129 9.75 17.61 -7.86
C LEU A 129 10.58 18.89 -7.75
N ARG A 130 10.15 19.93 -8.45
CA ARG A 130 10.73 21.27 -8.33
C ARG A 130 10.64 21.85 -6.92
N PRO A 131 11.47 22.84 -6.57
CA PRO A 131 11.37 23.55 -5.30
C PRO A 131 10.00 24.21 -5.07
N ASP A 132 9.35 24.65 -6.15
CA ASP A 132 8.01 25.26 -6.18
C ASP A 132 6.90 24.27 -6.57
N GLY A 133 7.20 22.97 -6.59
CA GLY A 133 6.25 21.93 -6.99
C GLY A 133 5.29 21.53 -5.88
N VAL A 134 4.18 20.90 -6.28
CA VAL A 134 3.13 20.41 -5.37
C VAL A 134 2.85 18.92 -5.59
N VAL A 135 2.50 18.22 -4.51
CA VAL A 135 2.05 16.83 -4.55
C VAL A 135 0.64 16.74 -3.98
N PHE A 136 -0.28 16.21 -4.79
CA PHE A 136 -1.61 15.77 -4.37
C PHE A 136 -1.58 14.26 -4.15
N TRP A 137 -1.64 13.86 -2.89
CA TRP A 137 -1.61 12.45 -2.46
C TRP A 137 -3.00 12.04 -1.96
N ASN A 138 -3.76 11.39 -2.84
CA ASN A 138 -5.12 10.97 -2.53
C ASN A 138 -5.12 9.65 -1.75
N ILE A 139 -5.51 9.72 -0.47
CA ILE A 139 -5.68 8.55 0.40
C ILE A 139 -7.01 8.68 1.16
N GLY A 140 -7.74 7.56 1.27
CA GLY A 140 -9.02 7.51 1.96
C GLY A 140 -8.94 6.68 3.24
N ASP A 141 -9.75 7.06 4.23
CA ASP A 141 -9.89 6.27 5.45
C ASP A 141 -10.59 4.93 5.13
N SER A 142 -9.80 3.87 5.21
CA SER A 142 -10.22 2.51 4.88
C SER A 142 -10.62 1.70 6.12
N TYR A 143 -10.47 2.29 7.31
CA TYR A 143 -10.55 1.60 8.59
C TYR A 143 -11.57 2.21 9.56
N ALA A 144 -12.05 3.44 9.32
CA ALA A 144 -13.21 4.00 10.01
C ALA A 144 -14.52 3.39 9.48
N GLN A 145 -14.77 2.13 9.81
CA GLN A 145 -16.16 1.67 9.88
C GLN A 145 -16.79 2.25 11.14
N ALA A 146 -17.61 3.29 10.99
CA ALA A 146 -18.66 3.54 11.95
C ALA A 146 -19.53 2.28 12.00
N LYS A 147 -19.63 1.62 13.16
CA LYS A 147 -20.67 0.63 13.44
C LYS A 147 -22.03 1.34 13.45
N GLY A 148 -22.53 1.68 12.27
CA GLY A 148 -23.87 2.20 12.06
C GLY A 148 -24.66 1.13 11.33
N HIS A 149 -25.61 0.51 12.02
CA HIS A 149 -26.66 -0.28 11.40
C HIS A 149 -27.51 0.64 10.51
N GLY A 150 -27.05 0.91 9.29
CA GLY A 150 -27.85 1.53 8.25
C GLY A 150 -28.76 0.46 7.65
N HIS A 151 -29.94 0.28 8.23
CA HIS A 151 -31.03 -0.41 7.55
C HIS A 151 -31.32 0.35 6.26
N TRP A 152 -30.98 -0.24 5.12
CA TRP A 152 -31.48 0.25 3.85
C TRP A 152 -32.97 -0.14 3.78
N GLU A 153 -33.85 0.80 4.10
CA GLU A 153 -35.27 0.61 3.78
C GLU A 153 -35.40 0.75 2.26
N THR A 154 -35.59 -0.40 1.60
CA THR A 154 -36.22 -0.46 0.28
C THR A 154 -37.54 0.31 0.35
N ARG A 155 -37.58 1.54 -0.15
CA ARG A 155 -38.84 2.15 -0.56
C ARG A 155 -39.35 1.39 -1.78
N GLY A 156 -40.05 0.29 -1.52
CA GLY A 156 -40.87 -0.39 -2.51
C GLY A 156 -41.93 0.59 -3.00
N GLY A 157 -41.79 1.02 -4.25
CA GLY A 157 -42.87 1.71 -4.96
C GLY A 157 -44.05 0.76 -5.07
N LYS A 158 -45.21 1.17 -4.54
CA LYS A 158 -46.48 0.51 -4.81
C LYS A 158 -46.72 0.57 -6.31
N GLY A 159 -46.80 -0.61 -6.94
CA GLY A 159 -47.36 -0.74 -8.28
C GLY A 159 -48.86 -0.55 -8.19
N ASP A 160 -49.38 0.43 -8.91
CA ASP A 160 -50.81 0.65 -9.05
C ASP A 160 -51.35 -0.35 -10.08
N GLU A 161 -52.12 -1.33 -9.60
CA GLU A 161 -52.96 -2.18 -10.44
C GLU A 161 -54.15 -1.36 -10.97
N GLN A 162 -54.15 -1.03 -12.26
CA GLN A 162 -55.37 -0.75 -13.02
C GLN A 162 -55.29 -1.51 -14.34
N GLY A 163 -56.10 -2.56 -14.44
CA GLY A 163 -56.22 -3.36 -15.65
C GLY A 163 -57.02 -2.66 -16.75
N GLN A 164 -56.74 -3.01 -17.99
CA GLN A 164 -57.77 -3.03 -19.02
C GLN A 164 -57.54 -4.17 -20.01
N LYS A 165 -58.63 -4.87 -20.27
CA LYS A 165 -58.80 -6.04 -21.11
C LYS A 165 -58.61 -5.70 -22.59
N VAL A 166 -58.07 -6.65 -23.35
CA VAL A 166 -58.40 -6.88 -24.76
C VAL A 166 -59.00 -8.27 -24.90
#